data_AF-A0A264VQ15-F1
#
_entry.id   AF-A0A264VQ15-F1
#
_cell.length_a   1.000
_cell.length_b   1.000
_cell.length_c   1.000
_cell.angle_alpha   90.00
_cell.angle_beta   90.00
_cell.angle_gamma   90.00
#
_symmetry.space_group_name_H-M   'P 1'
#
loop_
_entity.id
_entity.type
_entity.pdbx_description
1 polymer ?
#
loop_
_entity_poly.entity_id
_entity_poly.type
_entity_poly.pdbx_seq_one_letter_code
_entity_poly.pdbx_strand_id
1 'polypeptide(L)'
;MKRFPITSCVIFKAELPSADVLENHLKELPFVDILESHSISYGFIPNKITGELVTPIEGGYIITFRIDEKILPKAAIAFEVNRRIEKLKEQGIDDFLEAELKHIAIEEMLKVALTKTKIITALYHVKKGFLFVSTTRKPDHQALLGSLVKACGTVKTETFHIDDAKNGITTRLSNHIDNQPPAECFGHDLYPGNFLFATT
;
A
#
# COMPACT_ATOMS: atom_id res chain seq x y z
N MET A 1 -15.59 1.45 23.04
CA MET A 1 -14.30 1.17 22.36
C MET A 1 -14.40 1.53 20.89
N LYS A 2 -13.52 2.38 20.38
CA LYS A 2 -13.46 2.77 18.96
C LYS A 2 -12.62 1.71 18.23
N ARG A 3 -13.25 0.91 17.36
CA ARG A 3 -12.55 -0.13 16.59
C ARG A 3 -11.49 0.51 15.69
N PHE A 4 -10.32 -0.12 15.54
CA PHE A 4 -9.33 0.30 14.56
C PHE A 4 -9.95 0.15 13.16
N PRO A 5 -10.09 1.22 12.36
CA PRO A 5 -10.93 1.19 11.16
C PRO A 5 -10.19 0.56 9.97
N ILE A 6 -9.99 -0.75 9.99
CA ILE A 6 -9.58 -1.51 8.81
C ILE A 6 -10.84 -2.05 8.15
N THR A 7 -11.20 -1.48 6.99
CA THR A 7 -12.35 -1.91 6.19
C THR A 7 -12.00 -3.05 5.25
N SER A 8 -10.74 -3.14 4.80
CA SER A 8 -10.23 -4.24 3.98
C SER A 8 -8.72 -4.42 4.22
N CYS A 9 -8.23 -5.66 4.12
CA CYS A 9 -6.81 -5.95 4.28
C CYS A 9 -6.34 -7.15 3.45
N VAL A 10 -5.02 -7.20 3.21
CA VAL A 10 -4.31 -8.39 2.75
C VAL A 10 -3.36 -8.83 3.86
N ILE A 11 -3.22 -10.14 4.06
CA ILE A 11 -2.40 -10.73 5.11
C ILE A 11 -1.16 -11.37 4.48
N PHE A 12 0.00 -11.10 5.05
CA PHE A 12 1.26 -11.73 4.68
C PHE A 12 1.81 -12.49 5.86
N LYS A 13 2.48 -13.62 5.61
CA LYS A 13 3.39 -14.21 6.59
C LYS A 13 4.74 -13.54 6.38
N ALA A 14 5.27 -12.94 7.44
CA ALA A 14 6.53 -12.19 7.38
C ALA A 14 7.34 -12.43 8.65
N GLU A 15 8.65 -12.55 8.49
CA GLU A 15 9.61 -12.43 9.57
C GLU A 15 10.14 -10.99 9.56
N LEU A 16 9.64 -10.18 10.48
CA LEU A 16 10.09 -8.80 10.65
C LEU A 16 10.90 -8.67 11.95
N PRO A 17 11.86 -7.73 12.02
CA PRO A 17 12.63 -7.51 13.24
C PRO A 17 11.77 -6.95 14.38
N SER A 18 12.37 -6.81 15.56
CA SER A 18 11.74 -6.13 16.69
C SER A 18 11.38 -4.68 16.35
N ALA A 19 10.44 -4.10 17.09
CA ALA A 19 9.97 -2.73 16.84
C ALA A 19 11.12 -1.71 16.83
N ASP A 20 12.04 -1.78 17.79
CA ASP A 20 13.18 -0.87 17.91
C ASP A 20 14.14 -0.97 16.72
N VAL A 21 14.45 -2.19 16.30
CA VAL A 21 15.35 -2.45 15.16
C VAL A 21 14.68 -2.00 13.86
N LEU A 22 13.39 -2.30 13.70
CA LEU A 22 12.62 -1.85 12.55
C LEU A 22 12.60 -0.33 12.47
N GLU A 23 12.34 0.34 13.59
CA GLU A 23 12.29 1.81 13.64
C GLU A 23 13.59 2.44 13.16
N ASN A 24 14.74 1.90 13.57
CA ASN A 24 16.04 2.37 13.10
C ASN A 24 16.21 2.21 11.58
N HIS A 25 15.82 1.05 11.02
CA HIS A 25 15.84 0.85 9.57
C HIS A 25 14.89 1.81 8.83
N LEU A 26 13.70 2.09 9.39
CA LEU A 26 12.74 2.99 8.75
C LEU A 26 13.23 4.45 8.75
N LYS A 27 14.00 4.87 9.75
CA LYS A 27 14.60 6.21 9.81
C LYS A 27 15.61 6.48 8.69
N GLU A 28 16.25 5.43 8.16
CA GLU A 28 17.18 5.54 7.03
C GLU A 28 16.46 5.78 5.69
N LEU A 29 15.17 5.47 5.61
CA LEU A 29 14.35 5.61 4.40
C LEU A 29 13.07 6.40 4.70
N PRO A 30 13.18 7.69 5.08
CA PRO A 30 12.02 8.52 5.37
C PRO A 30 11.18 8.75 4.11
N PHE A 31 9.89 9.01 4.30
CA PHE A 31 9.06 9.56 3.23
C PHE A 31 9.62 10.89 2.74
N VAL A 32 9.62 11.07 1.42
CA VAL A 32 10.01 12.32 0.75
C VAL A 32 8.82 12.82 -0.06
N ASP A 33 8.57 14.12 -0.04
CA ASP A 33 7.51 14.72 -0.84
C ASP A 33 7.72 14.46 -2.34
N ILE A 34 6.61 14.36 -3.06
CA ILE A 34 6.63 14.09 -4.49
C ILE A 34 7.24 15.27 -5.26
N LEU A 35 8.27 14.99 -6.05
CA LEU A 35 8.90 16.00 -6.90
C LEU A 35 8.04 16.33 -8.12
N GLU A 36 8.28 17.51 -8.71
CA GLU A 36 7.52 17.99 -9.87
C GLU A 36 7.57 17.03 -11.07
N SER A 37 8.71 16.38 -11.30
CA SER A 37 8.91 15.41 -12.39
C SER A 37 8.48 13.98 -12.04
N HIS A 38 8.09 13.70 -10.80
CA HIS A 38 7.76 12.35 -10.36
C HIS A 38 6.25 12.11 -10.35
N SER A 39 5.83 10.93 -10.79
CA SER A 39 4.42 10.53 -10.80
C SER A 39 3.95 9.95 -9.47
N ILE A 40 4.86 9.45 -8.63
CA ILE A 40 4.56 8.84 -7.34
C ILE A 40 5.72 9.04 -6.36
N SER A 41 5.40 9.20 -5.07
CA SER A 41 6.32 9.06 -3.95
C SER A 41 5.65 8.28 -2.83
N TYR A 42 6.41 7.48 -2.10
CA TYR A 42 5.88 6.71 -0.98
C TYR A 42 6.95 6.42 0.06
N GLY A 43 6.52 6.13 1.28
CA GLY A 43 7.45 5.91 2.39
C GLY A 43 6.75 5.81 3.73
N PHE A 44 7.53 5.42 4.73
CA PHE A 44 7.07 5.31 6.11
C PHE A 44 6.97 6.70 6.73
N ILE A 45 5.89 6.89 7.48
CA ILE A 45 5.64 8.13 8.22
C ILE A 45 5.30 7.83 9.68
N PRO A 46 5.56 8.76 10.60
CA PRO A 46 5.12 8.61 11.96
C PRO A 46 3.61 8.44 12.07
N ASN A 47 3.17 7.62 13.02
CA ASN A 47 1.77 7.52 13.39
C ASN A 47 1.26 8.89 13.87
N LYS A 48 0.15 9.37 13.31
CA LYS A 48 -0.40 10.69 13.67
C LYS A 48 -0.80 10.83 15.13
N ILE A 49 -1.07 9.70 15.81
CA ILE A 49 -1.49 9.67 17.21
C ILE A 49 -0.27 9.57 18.13
N THR A 50 0.65 8.63 17.89
CA THR A 50 1.78 8.38 18.80
C THR A 50 3.05 9.14 18.44
N GLY A 51 3.18 9.63 17.21
CA GLY A 51 4.39 10.30 16.72
C GLY A 51 5.56 9.34 16.42
N GLU A 52 5.37 8.04 16.58
CA GLU A 52 6.40 7.01 16.36
C GLU A 52 6.31 6.44 14.94
N LEU A 53 7.46 6.11 14.34
CA LEU A 53 7.51 5.41 13.04
C LEU A 53 7.02 3.97 13.14
N VAL A 54 7.25 3.34 14.30
CA VAL A 54 6.76 2.00 14.65
C VAL A 54 6.07 2.10 16.01
N THR A 55 4.74 1.99 16.03
CA THR A 55 3.98 2.10 17.28
C THR A 55 3.86 0.71 17.92
N PRO A 56 4.46 0.46 19.10
CA PRO A 56 4.30 -0.82 19.79
C PRO A 56 2.85 -1.01 20.25
N ILE A 57 2.33 -2.23 20.12
CA ILE A 57 1.03 -2.65 20.65
C ILE A 57 1.15 -4.01 21.32
N GLU A 58 0.13 -4.41 22.06
CA GLU A 58 0.11 -5.75 22.65
C GLU A 58 0.22 -6.82 21.54
N GLY A 59 1.24 -7.69 21.66
CA GLY A 59 1.50 -8.78 20.72
C GLY A 59 2.11 -8.36 19.36
N GLY A 60 2.41 -7.08 19.15
CA GLY A 60 2.74 -6.57 17.82
C GLY A 60 3.22 -5.14 17.73
N TYR A 61 3.17 -4.59 16.52
CA TYR A 61 3.38 -3.16 16.27
C TYR A 61 2.63 -2.68 15.02
N ILE A 62 2.44 -1.37 14.93
CA ILE A 62 1.78 -0.66 13.84
C ILE A 62 2.81 0.14 13.05
N ILE A 63 2.69 0.12 11.72
CA ILE A 63 3.49 0.94 10.81
C ILE A 63 2.54 1.75 9.93
N THR A 64 2.86 3.02 9.71
CA THR A 64 2.08 3.89 8.81
C THR A 64 2.87 4.16 7.54
N PHE A 65 2.21 4.02 6.39
CA PHE A 65 2.81 4.20 5.07
C PHE A 65 1.99 5.21 4.26
N ARG A 66 2.67 6.21 3.71
CA ARG A 66 2.06 7.24 2.86
C ARG A 66 2.40 6.96 1.40
N ILE A 67 1.41 7.13 0.53
CA ILE A 67 1.57 7.11 -0.92
C ILE A 67 0.98 8.40 -1.48
N ASP A 68 1.80 9.17 -2.17
CA ASP A 68 1.41 10.34 -2.94
C ASP A 68 1.52 10.02 -4.43
N GLU A 69 0.43 10.18 -5.18
CA GLU A 69 0.32 9.81 -6.60
C GLU A 69 -0.25 11.00 -7.39
N LYS A 70 0.43 11.43 -8.45
CA LYS A 70 -0.09 12.48 -9.35
C LYS A 70 -1.26 11.95 -10.16
N ILE A 71 -2.33 12.73 -10.22
CA ILE A 71 -3.55 12.35 -10.92
C ILE A 71 -3.35 12.64 -12.41
N LEU A 72 -3.03 11.59 -13.16
CA LEU A 72 -2.91 11.61 -14.62
C LEU A 72 -3.91 10.63 -15.25
N PRO A 73 -5.15 11.06 -15.53
CA PRO A 73 -6.15 10.20 -16.15
C PRO A 73 -5.69 9.78 -17.56
N LYS A 74 -5.81 8.48 -17.88
CA LYS A 74 -5.44 7.95 -19.20
C LYS A 74 -6.14 8.67 -20.35
N ALA A 75 -7.40 9.05 -20.16
CA ALA A 75 -8.18 9.80 -21.14
C ALA A 75 -7.60 11.20 -21.41
N ALA A 76 -7.11 11.88 -20.37
CA ALA A 76 -6.48 13.21 -20.52
C ALA A 76 -5.15 13.11 -21.27
N ILE A 77 -4.34 12.07 -20.99
CA ILE A 77 -3.10 11.80 -21.74
C ILE A 77 -3.42 11.53 -23.20
N ALA A 78 -4.39 10.66 -23.49
CA ALA A 78 -4.79 10.31 -24.86
C ALA A 78 -5.29 11.53 -25.64
N PHE A 79 -6.11 12.37 -25.00
CA PHE A 79 -6.58 13.63 -25.58
C PHE A 79 -5.42 14.56 -25.96
N GLU A 80 -4.46 14.76 -25.05
CA GLU A 80 -3.32 15.64 -25.30
C GLU A 80 -2.40 15.10 -26.41
N VAL A 81 -2.17 13.79 -26.44
CA VAL A 81 -1.38 13.14 -27.49
C VAL A 81 -2.06 13.29 -28.85
N ASN A 82 -3.37 13.02 -28.94
CA ASN A 82 -4.12 13.17 -30.19
C ASN A 82 -4.12 14.62 -30.67
N ARG A 83 -4.29 15.60 -29.77
CA ARG A 83 -4.20 17.02 -30.11
C ARG A 83 -2.84 17.40 -30.72
N ARG A 84 -1.74 16.81 -30.23
CA ARG A 84 -0.39 17.04 -30.78
C ARG A 84 -0.22 16.40 -32.16
N ILE A 85 -0.72 15.17 -32.32
CA ILE A 85 -0.72 14.47 -33.61
C ILE A 85 -1.52 15.25 -34.67
N GLU A 86 -2.71 15.73 -34.32
CA GLU A 86 -3.54 16.54 -35.22
C GLU A 86 -2.81 17.82 -35.67
N LYS A 87 -2.15 18.53 -34.75
CA LYS A 87 -1.35 19.71 -35.09
C LYS A 87 -0.18 19.42 -36.02
N LEU A 88 0.51 18.30 -35.85
CA LEU A 88 1.61 17.90 -36.75
C LEU A 88 1.09 17.57 -38.14
N LYS A 89 -0.04 16.86 -38.23
CA LYS A 89 -0.71 16.56 -39.50
C LYS A 89 -1.19 17.82 -40.23
N GLU A 90 -1.72 18.81 -39.52
CA GLU A 90 -2.07 20.13 -40.08
C GLU A 90 -0.86 20.86 -40.67
N GLN A 91 0.34 20.60 -40.14
CA GLN A 91 1.61 21.14 -40.64
C GLN A 91 2.24 20.30 -41.77
N GLY A 92 1.58 19.21 -42.18
CA GLY A 92 2.11 18.27 -43.18
C GLY A 92 3.25 17.38 -42.68
N ILE A 93 3.39 17.23 -41.36
CA ILE A 93 4.40 16.37 -40.73
C ILE A 93 3.75 15.04 -40.37
N ASP A 94 4.10 14.00 -41.10
CA ASP A 94 3.61 12.63 -40.87
C ASP A 94 4.67 11.69 -40.26
N ASP A 95 5.95 12.12 -40.23
CA ASP A 95 7.04 11.36 -39.60
C ASP A 95 7.21 11.80 -38.14
N PHE A 96 6.51 11.11 -37.24
CA PHE A 96 6.61 11.31 -35.80
C PHE A 96 6.44 10.00 -35.03
N LEU A 97 7.05 9.93 -33.84
CA LEU A 97 6.90 8.80 -32.94
C LEU A 97 5.85 9.14 -31.86
N GLU A 98 4.70 8.46 -31.91
CA GLU A 98 3.63 8.63 -30.91
C GLU A 98 4.14 8.42 -29.47
N ALA A 99 5.08 7.49 -29.28
CA ALA A 99 5.69 7.22 -27.97
C ALA A 99 6.44 8.44 -27.41
N GLU A 100 7.13 9.21 -28.26
CA GLU A 100 7.83 10.44 -27.86
C GLU A 100 6.82 11.55 -27.53
N LEU A 101 5.81 11.74 -28.38
CA LEU A 101 4.73 12.70 -28.11
C LEU A 101 4.02 12.43 -26.79
N LYS A 102 3.78 11.14 -26.50
CA LYS A 102 3.23 10.69 -25.23
C LYS A 102 4.16 10.97 -24.06
N HIS A 103 5.47 10.75 -24.21
CA HIS A 103 6.43 11.04 -23.15
C HIS A 103 6.44 12.53 -22.81
N ILE A 104 6.55 13.40 -23.82
CA ILE A 104 6.52 14.86 -23.66
C ILE A 104 5.19 15.30 -23.03
N ALA A 105 4.06 14.75 -23.50
CA ALA A 105 2.76 15.07 -22.92
C ALA A 105 2.69 14.71 -21.42
N ILE A 106 3.19 13.54 -21.04
CA ILE A 106 3.22 13.12 -19.64
C ILE A 106 4.14 14.04 -18.82
N GLU A 107 5.34 14.37 -19.30
CA GLU A 107 6.28 15.24 -18.59
C GLU A 107 5.70 16.63 -18.33
N GLU A 108 5.02 17.22 -19.31
CA GLU A 108 4.37 18.52 -19.15
C GLU A 108 3.16 18.43 -18.20
N MET A 109 2.33 17.39 -18.35
CA MET A 109 1.18 17.20 -17.48
C MET A 109 1.58 16.93 -16.03
N LEU A 110 2.70 16.24 -15.79
CA LEU A 110 3.22 15.99 -14.44
C LEU A 110 3.46 17.29 -13.67
N LYS A 111 3.96 18.34 -14.33
CA LYS A 111 4.28 19.63 -13.68
C LYS A 111 3.08 20.29 -13.04
N VAL A 112 1.90 20.12 -13.64
CA VAL A 112 0.65 20.76 -13.22
C VAL A 112 -0.35 19.80 -12.58
N ALA A 113 -0.07 18.50 -12.55
CA ALA A 113 -0.98 17.50 -12.03
C ALA A 113 -1.14 17.60 -10.50
N LEU A 114 -2.39 17.53 -10.05
CA LEU A 114 -2.73 17.47 -8.63
C LEU A 114 -2.23 16.15 -8.01
N THR A 115 -1.82 16.22 -6.75
CA THR A 115 -1.37 15.06 -5.98
C THR A 115 -2.53 14.50 -5.15
N LYS A 116 -2.71 13.17 -5.21
CA LYS A 116 -3.58 12.42 -4.32
C LYS A 116 -2.75 11.69 -3.27
N THR A 117 -3.05 11.93 -1.99
CA THR A 117 -2.44 11.22 -0.87
C THR A 117 -3.32 10.07 -0.40
N LYS A 118 -2.69 8.93 -0.10
CA LYS A 118 -3.27 7.77 0.56
C LYS A 118 -2.41 7.40 1.76
N ILE A 119 -3.06 6.96 2.83
CA ILE A 119 -2.40 6.46 4.04
C ILE A 119 -2.86 5.02 4.25
N ILE A 120 -1.90 4.13 4.37
CA ILE A 120 -2.12 2.70 4.59
C ILE A 120 -1.44 2.35 5.91
N THR A 121 -2.09 1.50 6.68
CA THR A 121 -1.56 0.99 7.94
C THR A 121 -1.19 -0.47 7.75
N ALA A 122 -0.05 -0.88 8.32
CA ALA A 122 0.29 -2.27 8.51
C ALA A 122 0.31 -2.63 10.00
N LEU A 123 -0.30 -3.76 10.38
CA LEU A 123 -0.25 -4.33 11.72
C LEU A 123 0.58 -5.60 11.66
N TYR A 124 1.63 -5.70 12.47
CA TYR A 124 2.42 -6.91 12.58
C TYR A 124 2.17 -7.62 13.90
N HIS A 125 1.80 -8.90 13.84
CA HIS A 125 1.70 -9.77 15.01
C HIS A 125 2.97 -10.60 15.13
N VAL A 126 3.79 -10.33 16.15
CA VAL A 126 5.12 -10.92 16.33
C VAL A 126 5.07 -12.43 16.50
N LYS A 127 4.29 -12.94 17.47
CA LYS A 127 4.21 -14.39 17.76
C LYS A 127 3.74 -15.23 16.58
N LYS A 128 2.78 -14.71 15.80
CA LYS A 128 2.20 -15.42 14.64
C LYS A 128 2.92 -15.09 13.33
N GLY A 129 3.77 -14.07 13.30
CA GLY A 129 4.47 -13.62 12.09
C GLY A 129 3.53 -13.15 10.99
N PHE A 130 2.39 -12.55 11.34
CA PHE A 130 1.41 -12.07 10.36
C PHE A 130 1.46 -10.56 10.22
N LEU A 131 1.52 -10.08 8.98
CA LEU A 131 1.47 -8.68 8.60
C LEU A 131 0.14 -8.39 7.89
N PHE A 132 -0.72 -7.62 8.53
CA PHE A 132 -2.00 -7.19 7.97
C PHE A 132 -1.83 -5.81 7.35
N VAL A 133 -2.06 -5.67 6.05
CA VAL A 133 -1.92 -4.39 5.34
C VAL A 133 -3.31 -3.87 4.97
N SER A 134 -3.66 -2.65 5.37
CA SER A 134 -5.00 -2.06 5.25
C SER A 134 -5.36 -1.58 3.84
N THR A 135 -5.03 -2.36 2.81
CA THR A 135 -5.45 -2.14 1.42
C THR A 135 -5.47 -3.46 0.67
N THR A 136 -6.41 -3.61 -0.25
CA THR A 136 -6.48 -4.73 -1.20
C THR A 136 -5.90 -4.37 -2.58
N ARG A 137 -5.54 -3.11 -2.81
CA ARG A 137 -4.95 -2.68 -4.08
C ARG A 137 -3.52 -3.18 -4.19
N LYS A 138 -3.26 -4.06 -5.17
CA LYS A 138 -1.96 -4.69 -5.39
C LYS A 138 -0.76 -3.74 -5.45
N PRO A 139 -0.79 -2.66 -6.26
CA PRO A 139 0.30 -1.68 -6.28
C PRO A 139 0.64 -1.10 -4.90
N ASP A 140 -0.37 -0.89 -4.06
CA ASP A 140 -0.24 -0.15 -2.82
C ASP A 140 0.41 -1.04 -1.73
N HIS A 141 -0.07 -2.29 -1.56
CA HIS A 141 0.56 -3.21 -0.61
C HIS A 141 1.92 -3.72 -1.10
N GLN A 142 2.15 -3.83 -2.43
CA GLN A 142 3.46 -4.18 -2.96
C GLN A 142 4.50 -3.07 -2.73
N ALA A 143 4.11 -1.79 -2.83
CA ALA A 143 5.00 -0.68 -2.50
C ALA A 143 5.42 -0.72 -1.03
N LEU A 144 4.48 -1.00 -0.12
CA LEU A 144 4.78 -1.16 1.31
C LEU A 144 5.76 -2.31 1.56
N LEU A 145 5.48 -3.50 1.00
CA LEU A 145 6.35 -4.66 1.17
C LEU A 145 7.74 -4.45 0.57
N GLY A 146 7.82 -3.88 -0.64
CA GLY A 146 9.10 -3.55 -1.27
C GLY A 146 9.91 -2.55 -0.45
N SER A 147 9.23 -1.59 0.19
CA SER A 147 9.87 -0.62 1.09
C SER A 147 10.36 -1.28 2.38
N LEU A 148 9.61 -2.24 2.95
CA LEU A 148 10.05 -3.03 4.11
C LEU A 148 11.28 -3.88 3.77
N VAL A 149 11.26 -4.55 2.62
CA VAL A 149 12.41 -5.33 2.11
C VAL A 149 13.63 -4.44 1.94
N LYS A 150 13.45 -3.26 1.33
CA LYS A 150 14.53 -2.29 1.13
C LYS A 150 15.11 -1.79 2.45
N ALA A 151 14.26 -1.48 3.44
CA ALA A 151 14.69 -1.01 4.75
C ALA A 151 15.42 -2.09 5.55
N CYS A 152 14.93 -3.33 5.53
CA CYS A 152 15.49 -4.42 6.35
C CYS A 152 16.57 -5.24 5.62
N GLY A 153 16.86 -4.97 4.35
CA GLY A 153 17.79 -5.72 3.48
C GLY A 153 17.24 -7.08 3.03
N THR A 154 16.75 -7.90 3.97
CA THR A 154 16.11 -9.19 3.71
C THR A 154 14.87 -9.34 4.57
N VAL A 155 13.70 -9.46 3.94
CA VAL A 155 12.47 -9.90 4.63
C VAL A 155 12.03 -11.19 3.95
N LYS A 156 11.95 -12.29 4.71
CA LYS A 156 11.29 -13.50 4.24
C LYS A 156 9.78 -13.25 4.29
N THR A 157 9.15 -13.10 3.13
CA THR A 157 7.70 -12.93 3.00
C THR A 157 7.11 -14.12 2.24
N GLU A 158 6.21 -14.86 2.89
CA GLU A 158 5.31 -15.80 2.22
C GLU A 158 3.93 -15.15 2.13
N THR A 159 3.39 -15.08 0.92
CA THR A 159 2.14 -14.34 0.68
C THR A 159 0.92 -15.24 0.84
N PHE A 160 0.02 -14.89 1.76
CA PHE A 160 -1.29 -15.52 1.89
C PHE A 160 -2.36 -14.61 1.29
N HIS A 161 -2.65 -14.78 0.00
CA HIS A 161 -3.72 -14.01 -0.64
C HIS A 161 -5.10 -14.49 -0.16
N ILE A 162 -5.79 -13.66 0.62
CA ILE A 162 -7.23 -13.79 0.87
C ILE A 162 -7.93 -12.85 -0.11
N ASP A 163 -8.37 -13.40 -1.25
CA ASP A 163 -9.15 -12.68 -2.27
C ASP A 163 -10.64 -12.92 -2.02
N ASP A 164 -11.45 -11.85 -2.03
CA ASP A 164 -12.90 -11.89 -1.73
C ASP A 164 -13.65 -12.86 -2.66
N ALA A 165 -13.14 -13.06 -3.88
CA ALA A 165 -13.70 -13.95 -4.88
C ALA A 165 -13.59 -15.46 -4.54
N LYS A 166 -12.74 -15.86 -3.59
CA LYS A 166 -12.60 -17.28 -3.20
C LYS A 166 -12.62 -17.52 -1.69
N ASN A 167 -12.36 -16.51 -0.86
CA ASN A 167 -12.11 -16.68 0.58
C ASN A 167 -12.48 -15.45 1.42
N GLY A 168 -13.51 -14.69 1.04
CA GLY A 168 -13.90 -13.45 1.73
C GLY A 168 -13.97 -13.59 3.26
N ILE A 169 -13.46 -12.58 3.98
CA ILE A 169 -13.45 -12.53 5.45
C ILE A 169 -14.87 -12.69 6.00
N THR A 170 -15.86 -12.12 5.32
CA THR A 170 -17.28 -12.27 5.66
C THR A 170 -17.72 -13.72 5.58
N THR A 171 -17.40 -14.44 4.52
CA THR A 171 -17.73 -15.87 4.36
C THR A 171 -17.05 -16.72 5.42
N ARG A 172 -15.76 -16.46 5.71
CA ARG A 172 -15.01 -17.19 6.75
C ARG A 172 -15.52 -16.88 8.16
N LEU A 173 -15.99 -15.66 8.42
CA LEU A 173 -16.68 -15.28 9.66
C LEU A 173 -18.04 -15.97 9.77
N SER A 174 -18.86 -15.97 8.71
CA SER A 174 -20.13 -16.69 8.69
C SER A 174 -19.92 -18.18 8.91
N ASN A 175 -18.98 -18.80 8.19
CA ASN A 175 -18.59 -20.20 8.36
C ASN A 175 -18.15 -20.50 9.81
N HIS A 176 -17.43 -19.57 10.45
CA HIS A 176 -17.03 -19.71 11.85
C HIS A 176 -18.23 -19.61 12.82
N ILE A 177 -19.16 -18.67 12.58
CA ILE A 177 -20.41 -18.55 13.33
C ILE A 177 -21.28 -19.81 13.17
N ASP A 178 -21.28 -20.39 11.97
CA ASP A 178 -22.01 -21.60 11.61
C ASP A 178 -21.29 -22.90 11.97
N ASN A 179 -20.14 -22.83 12.68
CA ASN A 179 -19.32 -23.95 13.13
C ASN A 179 -18.84 -24.91 12.00
N GLN A 180 -18.60 -24.38 10.80
CA GLN A 180 -18.02 -25.12 9.69
C GLN A 180 -16.55 -25.53 9.98
N PRO A 181 -16.01 -26.54 9.28
CA PRO A 181 -14.66 -27.03 9.50
C PRO A 181 -13.61 -25.90 9.49
N PRO A 182 -12.60 -25.92 10.37
CA PRO A 182 -11.62 -24.84 10.49
C PRO A 182 -10.91 -24.47 9.18
N ALA A 183 -10.72 -25.43 8.27
CA ALA A 183 -10.16 -25.22 6.94
C ALA A 183 -10.99 -24.25 6.06
N GLU A 184 -12.30 -24.21 6.26
CA GLU A 184 -13.26 -23.32 5.56
C GLU A 184 -13.50 -22.00 6.33
N CYS A 185 -12.93 -21.89 7.53
CA CYS A 185 -12.98 -20.72 8.42
C CYS A 185 -11.62 -19.98 8.40
N PHE A 186 -10.95 -19.83 9.55
CA PHE A 186 -9.65 -19.17 9.69
C PHE A 186 -8.47 -20.14 9.93
N GLY A 187 -8.70 -21.46 9.81
CA GLY A 187 -7.78 -22.50 10.28
C GLY A 187 -7.89 -22.75 11.78
N HIS A 188 -7.00 -23.58 12.31
CA HIS A 188 -7.02 -24.00 13.72
C HIS A 188 -6.44 -22.95 14.70
N ASP A 189 -5.89 -21.84 14.19
CA ASP A 189 -4.92 -21.01 14.92
C ASP A 189 -5.14 -19.48 14.84
N LEU A 190 -6.26 -19.05 14.26
CA LEU A 190 -6.65 -17.65 14.16
C LEU A 190 -7.98 -17.46 14.90
N TYR A 191 -7.92 -16.83 16.07
CA TYR A 191 -9.09 -16.36 16.80
C TYR A 191 -9.32 -14.89 16.42
N PRO A 192 -10.47 -14.53 15.81
CA PRO A 192 -10.80 -13.14 15.55
C PRO A 192 -11.11 -12.43 16.87
N GLY A 193 -10.08 -11.82 17.46
CA GLY A 193 -10.21 -11.07 18.70
C GLY A 193 -8.98 -11.21 19.59
N ASN A 194 -8.01 -10.32 19.37
CA ASN A 194 -7.27 -9.61 20.44
C ASN A 194 -6.21 -8.72 19.78
N PHE A 195 -6.66 -7.66 19.11
CA PHE A 195 -5.89 -6.41 19.12
C PHE A 195 -6.53 -5.55 20.19
N LEU A 196 -6.14 -5.77 21.44
CA LEU A 196 -6.54 -4.91 22.54
C LEU A 196 -5.60 -3.70 22.51
N PHE A 197 -6.18 -2.50 22.46
CA PHE A 197 -5.44 -1.31 22.86
C PHE A 197 -5.31 -1.37 24.37
N ALA A 198 -4.08 -1.42 24.87
CA ALA A 198 -3.83 -1.11 26.27
C ALA A 198 -4.39 0.29 26.52
N THR A 199 -5.44 0.35 27.33
CA THR A 199 -5.86 1.61 27.96
C THR A 199 -5.31 1.55 29.38
N THR A 200 -4.70 2.67 29.78
CA THR A 200 -4.13 3.02 31.09
C THR A 200 -4.65 2.21 32.28
#